data_AF-A0A434RXV4-F1
#
_entry.id   AF-A0A434RXV4-F1
#
_cell.length_a   1.000
_cell.length_b   1.000
_cell.length_c   1.000
_cell.angle_alpha   90.00
_cell.angle_beta   90.00
_cell.angle_gamma   90.00
#
_symmetry.space_group_name_H-M   'P 1'
#
loop_
_entity.id
_entity.type
_entity.pdbx_description
1 polymer ?
#
loop_
_entity_poly.entity_id
_entity_poly.type
_entity_poly.pdbx_seq_one_letter_code
_entity_poly.pdbx_strand_id
1 'polypeptide(L)'
;VSNTGGGASYSDLLIAYGNRLDQPMAFDTSAGITVSSGVSDYAANTIGWFEGVRQQASTNADAKEALSTRTAEALSNDTGVNVDQEMSLLLDLEHTYQASARMMKTVDDMLDALLGAVG
;
A
#
# COMPACT_ATOMS: atom_id res chain seq x y z
N VAL A 1 0.70 44.66 42.43
CA VAL A 1 -0.17 45.79 42.01
C VAL A 1 0.39 46.32 40.71
N SER A 2 -0.37 46.33 39.62
CA SER A 2 0.08 46.84 38.31
C SER A 2 -0.28 48.32 38.18
N ASN A 3 0.51 49.10 37.42
CA ASN A 3 0.30 50.54 37.23
C ASN A 3 0.34 51.37 38.53
N THR A 4 1.37 51.19 39.35
CA THR A 4 1.54 51.92 40.62
C THR A 4 1.80 53.42 40.44
N GLY A 5 2.11 53.87 39.22
CA GLY A 5 2.31 55.29 38.87
C GLY A 5 1.10 55.97 38.23
N GLY A 6 -0.01 55.25 37.98
CA GLY A 6 -1.24 55.83 37.40
C GLY A 6 -1.15 56.24 35.93
N GLY A 7 -0.16 55.75 35.18
CA GLY A 7 0.02 56.05 33.76
C GLY A 7 -1.09 55.41 32.90
N ALA A 8 -1.44 56.05 31.78
CA ALA A 8 -2.33 55.45 30.79
C ALA A 8 -1.65 54.26 30.10
N SER A 9 -2.45 53.30 29.60
CA SER A 9 -2.03 52.22 28.69
C SER A 9 -1.36 50.96 29.27
N TYR A 10 -1.04 50.87 30.57
CA TYR A 10 -0.50 49.65 31.21
C TYR A 10 0.68 48.98 30.44
N SER A 11 1.54 49.76 29.80
CA SER A 11 2.55 49.25 28.87
C SER A 11 3.47 48.19 29.48
N ASP A 12 3.86 48.35 30.75
CA ASP A 12 4.67 47.36 31.46
C ASP A 12 3.99 45.98 31.56
N LEU A 13 2.66 45.96 31.76
CA LEU A 13 1.89 44.72 31.85
C LEU A 13 1.77 44.04 30.48
N LEU A 14 1.56 44.82 29.41
CA LEU A 14 1.49 44.31 28.05
C LEU A 14 2.84 43.73 27.58
N ILE A 15 3.93 44.44 27.89
CA ILE A 15 5.30 43.96 27.63
C ILE A 15 5.57 42.69 28.46
N ALA A 16 5.14 42.67 29.72
CA ALA A 16 5.29 41.48 30.56
C ALA A 16 4.56 40.27 29.99
N TYR A 17 3.34 40.43 29.44
CA TYR A 17 2.65 39.33 28.76
C TYR A 17 3.36 38.86 27.50
N GLY A 18 3.86 39.79 26.67
CA GLY A 18 4.66 39.45 25.49
C GLY A 18 5.91 38.64 25.86
N ASN A 19 6.70 39.14 26.80
CA ASN A 19 7.91 38.46 27.28
C ASN A 19 7.62 37.07 27.86
N ARG A 20 6.44 36.90 28.48
CA ARG A 20 6.03 35.64 29.11
C ARG A 20 5.72 34.54 28.09
N LEU A 21 5.47 34.88 26.82
CA LEU A 21 5.33 33.89 25.75
C LEU A 21 6.65 33.17 25.44
N ASP A 22 7.78 33.83 25.66
CA ASP A 22 9.12 33.26 25.42
C ASP A 22 9.71 32.60 26.67
N GLN A 23 9.11 32.82 27.84
CA GLN A 23 9.59 32.21 29.08
C GLN A 23 9.23 30.71 29.14
N PRO A 24 10.16 29.85 29.58
CA PRO A 24 9.87 28.43 29.74
C PRO A 24 8.69 28.19 30.67
N MET A 25 7.71 27.42 30.20
CA MET A 25 6.64 26.87 31.01
C MET A 25 6.51 25.36 30.79
N ALA A 26 5.91 24.69 31.77
CA ALA A 26 5.69 23.26 31.70
C ALA A 26 4.52 22.94 30.74
N PHE A 27 4.75 21.98 29.84
CA PHE A 27 3.74 21.37 28.99
C PHE A 27 3.50 19.91 29.40
N ASP A 28 2.34 19.37 29.03
CA ASP A 28 1.97 18.00 29.38
C ASP A 28 2.95 16.99 28.78
N THR A 29 3.47 16.09 29.62
CA THR A 29 4.35 14.99 29.22
C THR A 29 3.71 14.01 28.24
N SER A 30 2.37 13.90 28.23
CA SER A 30 1.64 13.04 27.30
C SER A 30 1.68 13.54 25.86
N ALA A 31 2.04 14.81 25.63
CA ALA A 31 2.16 15.37 24.29
C ALA A 31 3.33 14.75 23.50
N GLY A 32 4.30 14.12 24.17
CA GLY A 32 5.44 13.45 23.52
C GLY A 32 6.45 14.40 22.85
N ILE A 33 6.36 15.69 23.16
CA ILE A 33 7.22 16.78 22.66
C ILE A 33 7.89 17.46 23.87
N THR A 34 8.85 18.36 23.64
CA THR A 34 9.58 19.11 24.68
C THR A 34 8.66 19.64 25.79
N VAL A 35 8.96 19.24 27.03
CA VAL A 35 8.09 19.45 28.21
C VAL A 35 8.31 20.81 28.90
N SER A 36 9.31 21.57 28.47
CA SER A 36 9.63 22.90 29.01
C SER A 36 10.14 23.81 27.90
N SER A 37 9.33 24.79 27.49
CA SER A 37 9.67 25.75 26.42
C SER A 37 8.80 27.01 26.53
N GLY A 38 9.14 28.07 25.80
CA GLY A 38 8.20 29.14 25.53
C GLY A 38 7.06 28.66 24.62
N VAL A 39 5.94 29.38 24.59
CA VAL A 39 4.76 29.05 23.77
C VAL A 39 5.11 29.07 22.28
N SER A 40 5.88 30.07 21.85
CA SER A 40 6.32 30.22 20.45
C SER A 40 7.18 29.04 20.00
N ASP A 41 8.17 28.67 20.81
CA ASP A 41 9.06 27.53 20.52
C ASP A 41 8.31 26.20 20.57
N TYR A 42 7.42 26.02 21.54
CA TYR A 42 6.60 24.81 21.64
C TYR A 42 5.71 24.64 20.39
N ALA A 43 5.09 25.72 19.90
CA ALA A 43 4.28 25.69 18.68
C ALA A 43 5.12 25.33 17.45
N ALA A 44 6.30 25.94 17.28
CA ALA A 44 7.20 25.63 16.17
C ALA A 44 7.67 24.17 16.19
N ASN A 45 8.07 23.67 17.37
CA ASN A 45 8.47 22.27 17.56
C ASN A 45 7.31 21.31 17.28
N THR A 46 6.08 21.67 17.67
CA THR A 46 4.89 20.84 17.41
C THR A 46 4.59 20.71 15.93
N ILE A 47 4.70 21.81 15.17
CA ILE A 47 4.54 21.79 13.71
C ILE A 47 5.62 20.89 13.08
N GLY A 48 6.88 21.05 13.48
CA GLY A 48 7.98 20.23 12.96
C GLY A 48 7.78 18.74 13.25
N TRP A 49 7.39 18.40 14.48
CA TRP A 49 7.08 17.02 14.87
C TRP A 49 5.91 16.44 14.07
N PHE A 50 4.80 17.17 13.94
CA PHE A 50 3.62 16.73 13.19
C PHE A 50 3.94 16.51 11.71
N GLU A 51 4.70 17.42 11.09
CA GLU A 51 5.15 17.24 9.70
C GLU A 51 6.08 16.04 9.53
N GLY A 52 6.94 15.76 10.50
CA GLY A 52 7.75 14.54 10.51
C GLY A 52 6.89 13.27 10.54
N VAL A 53 5.86 13.24 11.39
CA VAL A 53 4.89 12.13 11.44
C VAL A 53 4.15 11.99 10.11
N ARG A 54 3.70 13.11 9.53
CA ARG A 54 3.01 13.12 8.23
C ARG A 54 3.91 12.61 7.10
N GLN A 55 5.16 13.05 7.06
CA GLN A 55 6.14 12.61 6.07
C GLN A 55 6.37 11.10 6.17
N GLN A 56 6.60 10.58 7.38
CA GLN A 56 6.79 9.15 7.61
C GLN A 56 5.56 8.33 7.20
N ALA A 57 4.36 8.81 7.51
CA ALA A 57 3.12 8.15 7.12
C ALA A 57 2.95 8.13 5.59
N SER A 58 3.28 9.23 4.90
CA SER A 58 3.25 9.31 3.44
C SER A 58 4.22 8.31 2.80
N THR A 59 5.49 8.30 3.21
CA THR A 59 6.48 7.36 2.68
C THR A 59 6.08 5.90 2.92
N ASN A 60 5.48 5.61 4.07
CA ASN A 60 4.96 4.27 4.37
C ASN A 60 3.76 3.90 3.49
N ALA A 61 2.90 4.86 3.15
CA ALA A 61 1.78 4.65 2.25
C ALA A 61 2.27 4.34 0.83
N ASP A 62 3.20 5.14 0.31
CA ASP A 62 3.80 4.95 -1.02
C ASP A 62 4.48 3.57 -1.13
N ALA A 63 5.23 3.17 -0.11
CA ALA A 63 5.89 1.86 -0.07
C ALA A 63 4.89 0.70 -0.06
N LYS A 64 3.77 0.84 0.67
CA LYS A 64 2.70 -0.16 0.71
C LYS A 64 1.96 -0.24 -0.61
N GLU A 65 1.72 0.88 -1.27
CA GLU A 65 1.11 0.91 -2.61
C GLU A 65 2.00 0.21 -3.63
N ALA A 66 3.30 0.53 -3.66
CA ALA A 66 4.26 -0.14 -4.55
C ALA A 66 4.32 -1.66 -4.30
N LEU A 67 4.32 -2.08 -3.03
CA LEU A 67 4.28 -3.50 -2.66
C LEU A 67 2.98 -4.16 -3.12
N SER A 68 1.84 -3.49 -2.94
CA SER A 68 0.53 -3.98 -3.36
C SER A 68 0.49 -4.21 -4.87
N THR A 69 0.92 -3.22 -5.67
CA THR A 69 0.98 -3.32 -7.13
C THR A 69 1.88 -4.48 -7.57
N ARG A 70 3.10 -4.57 -7.02
CA ARG A 70 4.03 -5.66 -7.35
C ARG A 70 3.47 -7.03 -6.98
N THR A 71 2.74 -7.14 -5.87
CA THR A 71 2.11 -8.39 -5.45
C THR A 71 0.95 -8.76 -6.36
N ALA A 72 0.15 -7.79 -6.80
CA ALA A 72 -0.91 -8.00 -7.78
C ALA A 72 -0.37 -8.46 -9.14
N GLU A 73 0.72 -7.84 -9.61
CA GLU A 73 1.42 -8.26 -10.83
C GLU A 73 1.98 -9.67 -10.70
N ALA A 74 2.66 -9.98 -9.60
CA ALA A 74 3.20 -11.31 -9.35
C ALA A 74 2.10 -12.39 -9.32
N LEU A 75 0.98 -12.11 -8.66
CA LEU A 75 -0.18 -12.99 -8.62
C LEU A 75 -0.81 -13.16 -10.02
N SER A 76 -0.94 -12.07 -10.78
CA SER A 76 -1.45 -12.11 -12.16
C SER A 76 -0.53 -12.92 -13.08
N ASN A 77 0.78 -12.88 -12.87
CA ASN A 77 1.74 -13.67 -13.65
C ASN A 77 1.70 -15.15 -13.28
N ASP A 78 1.51 -15.49 -11.99
CA ASP A 78 1.46 -16.87 -11.52
C ASP A 78 0.14 -17.57 -11.83
N THR A 79 -0.98 -16.86 -11.65
CA THR A 79 -2.34 -17.35 -11.97
C THR A 79 -2.73 -17.10 -13.42
N GLY A 80 -1.89 -16.38 -14.16
CA GLY A 80 -2.10 -16.04 -15.55
C GLY A 80 -2.06 -17.28 -16.43
N VAL A 81 -2.96 -17.32 -17.41
CA VAL A 81 -2.96 -18.36 -18.43
C VAL A 81 -1.91 -18.01 -19.48
N ASN A 82 -0.95 -18.91 -19.69
CA ASN A 82 -0.01 -18.78 -20.81
C ASN A 82 -0.70 -19.30 -22.09
N VAL A 83 -1.17 -18.38 -22.93
CA VAL A 83 -1.96 -18.71 -24.14
C VAL A 83 -1.19 -19.62 -25.09
N ASP A 84 0.14 -19.51 -25.18
CA ASP A 84 0.95 -20.41 -26.02
C ASP A 84 0.99 -21.84 -25.45
N GLN A 85 0.97 -21.96 -24.12
CA GLN A 85 0.92 -23.23 -23.43
C GLN A 85 -0.48 -23.87 -23.51
N GLU A 86 -1.54 -23.09 -23.37
CA GLU A 86 -2.91 -23.56 -23.64
C GLU A 86 -3.11 -23.91 -25.12
N MET A 87 -2.54 -23.15 -26.05
CA MET A 87 -2.59 -23.46 -27.48
C MET A 87 -1.82 -24.74 -27.81
N SER A 88 -0.67 -24.96 -27.19
CA SER A 88 0.08 -26.21 -27.32
C SER A 88 -0.72 -27.40 -26.77
N LEU A 89 -1.39 -27.21 -25.63
CA LEU A 89 -2.28 -28.23 -25.05
C LEU A 89 -3.50 -28.50 -25.94
N LEU A 90 -4.10 -27.46 -26.53
CA LEU A 90 -5.21 -27.59 -27.47
C LEU A 90 -4.79 -28.33 -28.74
N LEU A 91 -3.62 -28.04 -29.30
CA LEU A 91 -3.08 -28.75 -30.45
C LEU A 91 -2.79 -30.22 -30.12
N ASP A 92 -2.21 -30.51 -28.96
CA ASP A 92 -1.98 -31.88 -28.52
C ASP A 92 -3.30 -32.65 -28.31
N LEU A 93 -4.32 -31.99 -27.76
CA LEU A 93 -5.67 -32.53 -27.64
C LEU A 93 -6.30 -32.81 -29.02
N GLU A 94 -6.14 -31.90 -29.97
CA GLU A 94 -6.62 -32.09 -31.34
C GLU A 94 -5.92 -33.28 -32.02
N HIS A 95 -4.59 -33.39 -31.88
CA HIS A 95 -3.82 -34.51 -32.41
C HIS A 95 -4.21 -35.85 -31.77
N THR A 96 -4.37 -35.91 -30.44
CA THR A 96 -4.81 -37.13 -29.74
C THR A 96 -6.23 -37.52 -30.11
N TYR A 97 -7.13 -36.57 -30.37
CA TYR A 97 -8.48 -36.85 -30.86
C TYR A 97 -8.47 -37.43 -32.28
N GLN A 98 -7.67 -36.84 -33.18
CA GLN A 98 -7.47 -37.35 -34.54
C GLN A 98 -6.84 -38.76 -34.53
N ALA A 99 -5.86 -39.00 -33.66
CA ALA A 99 -5.25 -40.31 -33.48
C ALA A 99 -6.27 -41.34 -32.97
N SER A 100 -7.10 -40.96 -32.00
CA SER A 100 -8.16 -41.81 -31.45
C SER A 100 -9.21 -42.15 -32.51
N ALA A 101 -9.62 -41.20 -33.35
CA ALA A 101 -10.53 -41.43 -34.46
C ALA A 101 -9.94 -42.39 -35.52
N ARG A 102 -8.64 -42.27 -35.82
CA ARG A 102 -7.94 -43.22 -36.71
C ARG A 102 -7.87 -44.61 -36.10
N MET A 103 -7.57 -44.73 -34.80
CA MET A 103 -7.58 -46.02 -34.12
C MET A 103 -8.98 -46.66 -34.14
N MET A 104 -10.03 -45.89 -33.85
CA MET A 104 -11.41 -46.36 -33.96
C MET A 104 -11.70 -46.87 -35.38
N LYS A 105 -11.31 -46.12 -36.40
CA LYS A 105 -11.48 -46.55 -37.80
C LYS A 105 -10.74 -47.86 -38.11
N THR A 106 -9.50 -48.00 -37.66
CA THR A 106 -8.74 -49.24 -37.87
C THR A 106 -9.35 -50.43 -37.13
N VAL A 107 -9.97 -50.20 -35.97
CA VAL A 107 -10.71 -51.24 -35.23
C VAL A 107 -11.98 -51.63 -35.98
N ASP A 108 -12.70 -50.66 -36.52
CA ASP A 108 -13.91 -50.87 -37.33
C ASP A 108 -13.57 -51.71 -38.58
N ASP A 109 -12.51 -51.33 -39.31
CA ASP A 109 -12.02 -52.06 -40.48
C ASP A 109 -11.61 -53.51 -40.13
N MET A 110 -10.99 -53.74 -38.96
CA MET A 110 -10.63 -55.09 -38.48
C MET A 110 -11.84 -55.92 -38.07
N LEU A 111 -12.86 -55.30 -37.45
CA LEU A 111 -14.11 -55.97 -37.09
C LEU A 111 -14.90 -56.38 -38.33
N ASP A 112 -14.98 -55.50 -39.33
CA ASP A 112 -15.61 -55.80 -40.62
C ASP A 112 -14.88 -56.96 -41.33
N ALA A 113 -13.55 -56.97 -41.33
CA ALA A 113 -12.77 -58.06 -41.91
C ALA A 113 -13.00 -59.40 -41.19
N LEU A 114 -13.11 -59.38 -39.85
CA LEU A 114 -13.44 -60.58 -39.06
C LEU A 114 -14.86 -61.09 -39.36
N LEU A 115 -15.85 -60.19 -39.43
CA LEU A 115 -17.23 -60.56 -39.78
C LEU A 115 -17.32 -61.13 -41.20
N GLY A 116 -16.61 -60.55 -42.16
CA GLY A 116 -16.55 -61.02 -43.54
C GLY A 116 -15.80 -62.34 -43.75
N ALA A 117 -14.97 -62.77 -42.79
CA ALA A 117 -14.26 -64.05 -42.84
C ALA A 117 -15.04 -65.22 -42.21
N VAL A 118 -16.05 -64.93 -41.39
CA VAL A 118 -16.88 -65.92 -40.68
C VAL A 118 -18.26 -66.10 -41.33
N GLY A 119 -18.69 -65.17 -42.20
CA GLY A 119 -19.85 -65.30 -43.08
C GLY A 119 -19.51 -65.93 -44.43
#